data_AF-A0AA36ANF5-F1
#
_entry.id   AF-A0AA36ANF5-F1
#
_cell.length_a   1.000
_cell.length_b   1.000
_cell.length_c   1.000
_cell.angle_alpha   90.00
_cell.angle_beta   90.00
_cell.angle_gamma   90.00
#
_symmetry.space_group_name_H-M   'P 1'
#
loop_
_entity.id
_entity.type
_entity.pdbx_description
1 polymer ?
#
loop_
_entity_poly.entity_id
_entity_poly.type
_entity_poly.pdbx_seq_one_letter_code
_entity_poly.pdbx_strand_id
1 'polypeptide(L)'
;MRETRLKFCTLYTLDSVISDVVKSVQGDYEQCVSILDGIKNLDESVCKKNSFFLNIVNKFDCKEKYSVIWRCTHCVKAYREWLCAVSIPFYVDGVFVKPCNAFCSKVEETCPFFRPALKETHAGDPSFICKDPFIASHKNYIEVLRDGENKSDDDNNVSQDCYERCHLESQLAASQSTTGCDSIPSQNFLSSSKHRIKDPSQAV
;
A
#
# COMPACT_ATOMS: atom_id res chain seq x y z
N MET A 1 -6.33 16.35 20.80
CA MET A 1 -4.90 15.98 20.83
C MET A 1 -4.40 15.97 19.40
N ARG A 2 -3.20 16.49 19.11
CA ARG A 2 -2.63 16.42 17.74
C ARG A 2 -2.17 14.98 17.49
N GLU A 3 -2.61 14.38 16.40
CA GLU A 3 -2.10 13.08 15.97
C GLU A 3 -0.69 13.25 15.42
N THR A 4 0.30 12.72 16.13
CA THR A 4 1.69 12.68 15.67
C THR A 4 1.83 11.62 14.59
N ARG A 5 2.42 11.99 13.45
CA ARG A 5 2.60 11.13 12.27
C ARG A 5 4.07 10.94 11.97
N LEU A 6 4.36 9.82 11.32
CA LEU A 6 5.67 9.58 10.74
C LEU A 6 5.98 10.62 9.65
N LYS A 7 7.27 10.94 9.46
CA LYS A 7 7.71 12.01 8.56
C LYS A 7 7.58 11.60 7.10
N PHE A 8 8.00 10.39 6.77
CA PHE A 8 7.93 9.85 5.41
C PHE A 8 6.68 9.00 5.20
N CYS A 9 6.30 8.12 6.13
CA CYS A 9 5.07 7.33 6.04
C CYS A 9 3.86 8.07 6.65
N THR A 10 3.47 9.19 6.03
CA THR A 10 2.52 10.17 6.60
C THR A 10 1.10 9.64 6.88
N LEU A 11 0.71 8.50 6.30
CA LEU A 11 -0.57 7.87 6.60
C LEU A 11 -0.57 7.18 7.98
N TYR A 12 0.60 6.88 8.54
CA TYR A 12 0.77 6.18 9.80
C TYR A 12 0.89 7.18 10.94
N THR A 13 0.06 6.98 11.96
CA THR A 13 0.14 7.70 13.22
C THR A 13 1.07 6.97 14.17
N LEU A 14 1.63 7.68 15.15
CA LEU A 14 2.45 7.06 16.19
C LEU A 14 1.65 6.00 16.98
N ASP A 15 0.36 6.25 17.20
CA ASP A 15 -0.55 5.32 17.89
C ASP A 15 -0.73 4.00 17.13
N SER A 16 -0.81 4.07 15.80
CA SER A 16 -0.94 2.89 14.93
C SER A 16 0.34 2.07 14.78
N VAL A 17 1.50 2.60 15.14
CA VAL A 17 2.81 1.95 14.95
C VAL A 17 3.35 1.37 16.25
N ILE A 18 2.78 1.77 17.38
CA ILE A 18 3.18 1.33 18.72
C ILE A 18 2.17 0.29 19.24
N SER A 19 2.66 -0.85 19.69
CA SER A 19 1.82 -1.86 20.35
C SER A 19 1.40 -1.42 21.77
N ASP A 20 0.28 -1.95 22.26
CA ASP A 20 -0.22 -1.59 23.60
C ASP A 20 0.74 -1.98 24.73
N VAL A 21 1.55 -3.04 24.51
CA VAL A 21 2.63 -3.43 25.42
C VAL A 21 3.63 -2.29 25.60
N VAL A 22 4.02 -1.63 24.51
CA VAL A 22 4.94 -0.49 24.57
C VAL A 22 4.25 0.74 25.19
N LYS A 23 2.97 0.97 24.90
CA LYS A 23 2.20 2.07 25.53
C LYS A 23 2.13 1.92 27.06
N SER A 24 2.22 0.68 27.56
CA SER A 24 2.19 0.39 29.00
C SER A 24 3.52 0.58 29.73
N VAL A 25 4.62 0.90 29.02
CA VAL A 25 5.93 1.19 29.63
C VAL A 25 5.81 2.48 30.46
N GLN A 26 5.54 2.32 31.75
CA GLN A 26 5.50 3.42 32.71
C GLN A 26 6.85 3.59 33.40
N GLY A 27 7.39 4.82 33.32
CA GLY A 27 8.51 5.26 34.17
C GLY A 27 9.92 5.03 33.61
N ASP A 28 10.08 4.41 32.44
CA ASP A 28 11.40 4.25 31.79
C ASP A 28 11.51 5.16 30.56
N TYR A 29 12.07 6.36 30.79
CA TYR A 29 12.30 7.36 29.75
C TYR A 29 13.26 6.88 28.66
N GLU A 30 14.32 6.16 29.05
CA GLU A 30 15.35 5.68 28.12
C GLU A 30 14.77 4.63 27.16
N GLN A 31 13.93 3.72 27.66
CA GLN A 31 13.22 2.77 26.81
C GLN A 31 12.27 3.48 25.83
N CYS A 32 11.51 4.47 26.29
CA CYS A 32 10.61 5.25 25.43
C CYS A 32 11.38 5.94 24.29
N VAL A 33 12.48 6.63 24.63
CA VAL A 33 13.34 7.30 23.63
C VAL A 33 13.91 6.30 22.64
N SER A 34 14.42 5.16 23.11
CA SER A 34 14.96 4.09 22.27
C SER A 34 13.93 3.54 21.27
N ILE A 35 12.69 3.34 21.71
CA ILE A 35 11.62 2.86 20.83
C ILE A 35 11.22 3.92 19.79
N LEU A 36 11.09 5.18 20.21
CA LEU A 36 10.79 6.28 19.29
C LEU A 36 11.89 6.48 18.25
N ASP A 37 13.16 6.37 18.65
CA ASP A 37 14.29 6.39 17.72
C ASP A 37 14.28 5.17 16.79
N GLY A 38 13.89 4.00 17.28
CA GLY A 38 13.67 2.81 16.45
C GLY A 38 12.65 3.05 15.33
N ILE A 39 11.49 3.62 15.68
CA ILE A 39 10.41 3.95 14.73
C ILE A 39 10.87 5.02 13.73
N LYS A 40 11.56 6.06 14.21
CA LYS A 40 12.14 7.11 13.37
C LYS A 40 13.17 6.56 12.37
N ASN A 41 14.08 5.71 12.85
CA ASN A 41 15.11 5.08 12.02
C ASN A 41 14.49 4.16 10.95
N LEU A 42 13.38 3.50 11.30
CA LEU A 42 12.62 2.70 10.35
C LEU A 42 11.99 3.56 9.24
N ASP A 43 11.33 4.67 9.60
CA ASP A 43 10.76 5.64 8.65
C ASP A 43 11.83 6.26 7.73
N GLU A 44 13.00 6.59 8.28
CA GLU A 44 14.15 7.06 7.50
C GLU A 44 14.71 5.99 6.55
N SER A 45 14.76 4.73 6.98
CA SER A 45 15.17 3.61 6.12
C SER A 45 14.21 3.41 4.94
N VAL A 46 12.90 3.54 5.18
CA VAL A 46 11.86 3.48 4.15
C VAL A 46 12.01 4.65 3.17
N CYS A 47 12.28 5.87 3.66
CA CYS A 47 12.58 7.02 2.81
C CYS A 47 13.79 6.81 1.90
N LYS A 48 14.88 6.21 2.43
CA LYS A 48 16.08 5.86 1.65
C LYS A 48 15.75 4.85 0.55
N LYS A 49 15.04 3.76 0.87
CA LYS A 49 14.57 2.78 -0.11
C LYS A 49 13.73 3.41 -1.22
N ASN A 50 12.80 4.31 -0.85
CA ASN A 50 12.00 5.03 -1.84
C ASN A 50 12.85 5.93 -2.74
N SER A 51 13.89 6.57 -2.20
CA SER A 51 14.81 7.40 -3.00
C SER A 51 15.54 6.59 -4.07
N PHE A 52 15.94 5.34 -3.77
CA PHE A 52 16.49 4.43 -4.78
C PHE A 52 15.46 4.12 -5.88
N PHE A 53 14.21 3.86 -5.51
CA PHE A 53 13.14 3.65 -6.47
C PHE A 53 12.91 4.87 -7.36
N LEU A 54 12.93 6.09 -6.80
CA LEU A 54 12.81 7.32 -7.59
C LEU A 54 13.92 7.45 -8.64
N ASN A 55 15.15 7.01 -8.33
CA ASN A 55 16.24 6.99 -9.31
C ASN A 55 15.99 6.01 -10.47
N ILE A 56 15.19 4.96 -10.27
CA ILE A 56 14.75 4.05 -11.33
C ILE A 56 13.66 4.72 -12.15
N VAL A 57 12.64 5.30 -11.50
CA VAL A 57 11.53 6.00 -12.17
C VAL A 57 12.05 7.17 -13.02
N ASN A 58 13.04 7.92 -12.55
CA ASN A 58 13.62 9.07 -13.25
C ASN A 58 14.35 8.69 -14.56
N LYS A 59 14.70 7.41 -14.75
CA LYS A 59 15.24 6.92 -16.04
C LYS A 59 14.15 6.66 -17.07
N PHE A 60 12.90 6.60 -16.64
CA PHE A 60 11.74 6.47 -17.50
C PHE A 60 11.34 7.86 -18.02
N ASP A 61 10.97 7.97 -19.30
CA ASP A 61 10.48 9.25 -19.81
C ASP A 61 9.04 9.49 -19.34
N CYS A 62 8.91 10.17 -18.21
CA CYS A 62 7.62 10.54 -17.62
C CYS A 62 6.84 11.60 -18.40
N LYS A 63 7.42 12.18 -19.47
CA LYS A 63 6.69 13.07 -20.39
C LYS A 63 5.88 12.26 -21.40
N GLU A 64 6.37 11.10 -21.77
CA GLU A 64 5.62 10.15 -22.59
C GLU A 64 4.64 9.33 -21.75
N LYS A 65 3.50 8.99 -22.35
CA LYS A 65 2.47 8.20 -21.68
C LYS A 65 2.77 6.71 -21.85
N TYR A 66 3.16 6.05 -20.77
CA TYR A 66 3.22 4.58 -20.72
C TYR A 66 1.85 3.94 -20.44
N SER A 67 0.86 4.74 -20.04
CA SER A 67 -0.51 4.31 -19.75
C SER A 67 -1.50 5.39 -20.18
N VAL A 68 -2.72 4.97 -20.53
CA VAL A 68 -3.84 5.88 -20.82
C VAL A 68 -4.30 6.61 -19.56
N ILE A 69 -4.22 5.93 -18.41
CA ILE A 69 -4.79 6.38 -17.14
C ILE A 69 -3.68 6.85 -16.18
N TRP A 70 -2.60 6.08 -16.09
CA TRP A 70 -1.58 6.26 -15.04
C TRP A 70 -0.39 7.11 -15.50
N ARG A 71 0.27 7.72 -14.52
CA ARG A 71 1.42 8.62 -14.71
C ARG A 71 2.45 8.30 -13.63
N CYS A 72 3.70 8.72 -13.84
CA CYS A 72 4.78 8.48 -12.88
C CYS A 72 4.43 8.95 -11.46
N THR A 73 3.70 10.05 -11.31
CA THR A 73 3.25 10.54 -9.99
C THR A 73 2.33 9.56 -9.26
N HIS A 74 1.45 8.85 -9.99
CA HIS A 74 0.58 7.82 -9.43
C HIS A 74 1.40 6.60 -8.99
N CYS A 75 2.33 6.16 -9.84
CA CYS A 75 3.25 5.06 -9.52
C CYS A 75 4.10 5.36 -8.28
N VAL A 76 4.73 6.54 -8.21
CA VAL A 76 5.54 6.97 -7.06
C VAL A 76 4.72 7.00 -5.77
N LYS A 77 3.47 7.47 -5.85
CA LYS A 77 2.56 7.47 -4.70
C LYS A 77 2.20 6.05 -4.27
N ALA A 78 1.77 5.20 -5.20
CA ALA A 78 1.41 3.81 -4.92
C ALA A 78 2.59 3.02 -4.34
N TYR A 79 3.78 3.17 -4.91
CA TYR A 79 4.99 2.52 -4.43
C TYR A 79 5.38 2.97 -3.02
N ARG A 80 5.31 4.28 -2.73
CA ARG A 80 5.56 4.80 -1.37
C ARG A 80 4.61 4.19 -0.35
N GLU A 81 3.32 4.11 -0.68
CA GLU A 81 2.31 3.56 0.23
C GLU A 81 2.50 2.06 0.45
N TRP A 82 2.74 1.29 -0.62
CA TRP A 82 3.10 -0.12 -0.51
C TRP A 82 4.37 -0.32 0.33
N LEU A 83 5.42 0.47 0.08
CA LEU A 83 6.69 0.35 0.79
C LEU A 83 6.54 0.64 2.28
N CYS A 84 5.77 1.67 2.64
CA CYS A 84 5.38 1.91 4.02
C CYS A 84 4.60 0.72 4.59
N ALA A 85 3.63 0.19 3.86
CA ALA A 85 2.78 -0.90 4.31
C ALA A 85 3.52 -2.20 4.63
N VAL A 86 4.55 -2.53 3.85
CA VAL A 86 5.38 -3.72 4.09
C VAL A 86 6.54 -3.50 5.04
N SER A 87 6.86 -2.25 5.40
CA SER A 87 8.04 -1.92 6.23
C SER A 87 7.70 -1.39 7.62
N ILE A 88 6.57 -0.68 7.77
CA ILE A 88 6.14 -0.07 9.04
C ILE A 88 5.10 -1.00 9.68
N PRO A 89 5.27 -1.37 10.96
CA PRO A 89 4.28 -2.18 11.64
C PRO A 89 3.00 -1.38 11.88
N PHE A 90 1.85 -2.04 11.79
CA PHE A 90 0.55 -1.45 12.01
C PHE A 90 -0.21 -2.27 13.05
N TYR A 91 -0.76 -1.60 14.06
CA TYR A 91 -1.47 -2.17 15.18
C TYR A 91 -2.87 -1.59 15.28
N VAL A 92 -3.83 -2.46 15.55
CA VAL A 92 -5.21 -2.11 15.92
C VAL A 92 -5.49 -2.80 17.23
N ASP A 93 -5.86 -2.03 18.26
CA ASP A 93 -6.12 -2.54 19.61
C ASP A 93 -4.99 -3.45 20.13
N GLY A 94 -3.74 -3.01 19.90
CA GLY A 94 -2.52 -3.72 20.31
C GLY A 94 -2.13 -4.93 19.46
N VAL A 95 -2.97 -5.35 18.51
CA VAL A 95 -2.73 -6.52 17.65
C VAL A 95 -2.12 -6.08 16.32
N PHE A 96 -1.04 -6.77 15.91
CA PHE A 96 -0.42 -6.53 14.62
C PHE A 96 -1.36 -6.96 13.48
N VAL A 97 -1.61 -6.06 12.53
CA VAL A 97 -2.43 -6.33 11.35
C VAL A 97 -1.55 -6.19 10.10
N LYS A 98 -1.55 -7.22 9.25
CA LYS A 98 -0.76 -7.22 8.00
C LYS A 98 -1.42 -6.34 6.92
N PRO A 99 -0.65 -5.77 5.98
CA PRO A 99 -1.24 -5.07 4.85
C PRO A 99 -1.94 -6.03 3.88
N CYS A 100 -3.03 -5.57 3.26
CA CYS A 100 -3.69 -6.30 2.19
C CYS A 100 -2.87 -6.30 0.89
N ASN A 101 -3.15 -7.27 0.02
CA ASN A 101 -2.51 -7.36 -1.30
C ASN A 101 -2.84 -6.16 -2.19
N ALA A 102 -3.95 -5.46 -1.92
CA ALA A 102 -4.34 -4.24 -2.63
C ALA A 102 -3.24 -3.17 -2.68
N PHE A 103 -2.39 -3.05 -1.66
CA PHE A 103 -1.22 -2.15 -1.72
C PHE A 103 -0.24 -2.56 -2.83
N CYS A 104 0.03 -3.86 -2.95
CA CYS A 104 0.96 -4.39 -3.95
C CYS A 104 0.35 -4.31 -5.34
N SER A 105 -0.87 -4.82 -5.53
CA SER A 105 -1.56 -4.79 -6.83
C SER A 105 -1.70 -3.36 -7.35
N LYS A 106 -1.86 -2.37 -6.46
CA LYS A 106 -1.91 -0.97 -6.89
C LYS A 106 -0.60 -0.49 -7.53
N VAL A 107 0.55 -1.00 -7.11
CA VAL A 107 1.83 -0.71 -7.75
C VAL A 107 1.88 -1.34 -9.14
N GLU A 108 1.50 -2.61 -9.28
CA GLU A 108 1.45 -3.30 -10.59
C GLU A 108 0.55 -2.59 -11.60
N GLU A 109 -0.63 -2.13 -11.17
CA GLU A 109 -1.57 -1.41 -12.02
C GLU A 109 -1.03 -0.05 -12.50
N THR A 110 -0.31 0.67 -11.63
CA THR A 110 -0.02 2.10 -11.82
C THR A 110 1.37 2.35 -12.36
N CYS A 111 2.32 1.45 -12.12
CA CYS A 111 3.71 1.63 -12.50
C CYS A 111 4.02 1.15 -13.92
N PRO A 112 5.02 1.76 -14.59
CA PRO A 112 5.53 1.25 -15.85
C PRO A 112 6.11 -0.14 -15.71
N PHE A 113 6.21 -0.84 -16.85
CA PHE A 113 6.94 -2.10 -16.93
C PHE A 113 8.45 -1.87 -16.79
N PHE A 114 9.01 -2.17 -15.62
CA PHE A 114 10.45 -2.09 -15.38
C PHE A 114 11.13 -3.39 -15.77
N ARG A 115 12.02 -3.34 -16.77
CA ARG A 115 12.83 -4.50 -17.17
C ARG A 115 13.92 -4.79 -16.14
N PRO A 116 14.01 -6.01 -15.59
CA PRO A 116 15.13 -6.39 -14.73
C PRO A 116 16.46 -6.22 -15.48
N ALA A 117 17.49 -5.71 -14.78
CA ALA A 117 18.82 -5.50 -15.34
C ALA A 117 19.71 -6.77 -15.34
N LEU A 118 19.13 -7.91 -14.98
CA LEU A 118 19.82 -9.19 -14.87
C LEU A 118 20.05 -9.81 -16.25
N LYS A 119 21.15 -10.55 -16.39
CA LYS A 119 21.53 -11.24 -17.64
C LYS A 119 20.73 -12.52 -17.89
N GLU A 120 19.99 -13.00 -16.89
CA GLU A 120 19.17 -14.20 -17.00
C GLU A 120 17.88 -13.94 -17.80
N THR A 121 17.33 -15.00 -18.40
CA THR A 121 16.12 -14.90 -19.20
C THR A 121 14.90 -14.72 -18.30
N HIS A 122 14.51 -13.47 -18.06
CA HIS A 122 13.32 -13.12 -17.28
C HIS A 122 12.06 -13.07 -18.14
N ALA A 123 11.81 -14.05 -19.01
CA ALA A 123 10.59 -14.36 -19.79
C ALA A 123 9.56 -13.25 -20.17
N GLY A 124 9.91 -11.96 -20.15
CA GLY A 124 8.95 -10.85 -20.17
C GLY A 124 8.37 -10.45 -18.81
N ASP A 125 8.90 -10.92 -17.69
CA ASP A 125 8.44 -10.57 -16.34
C ASP A 125 8.90 -9.17 -15.90
N PRO A 126 8.04 -8.41 -15.20
CA PRO A 126 8.42 -7.11 -14.65
C PRO A 126 9.34 -7.26 -13.43
N SER A 127 10.08 -6.20 -13.11
CA SER A 127 10.91 -6.14 -11.89
C SER A 127 10.08 -6.08 -10.60
N PHE A 128 8.80 -5.71 -10.70
CA PHE A 128 7.86 -5.66 -9.58
C PHE A 128 6.69 -6.57 -9.91
N ILE A 129 6.50 -7.60 -9.08
CA ILE A 129 5.41 -8.55 -9.19
C ILE A 129 4.92 -8.92 -7.79
N CYS A 130 3.61 -8.95 -7.60
CA CYS A 130 2.97 -9.36 -6.37
C CYS A 130 3.00 -10.89 -6.25
N LYS A 131 3.07 -11.38 -5.02
CA LYS A 131 2.90 -12.82 -4.78
C LYS A 131 1.44 -13.18 -5.03
N ASP A 132 1.24 -14.28 -5.75
CA ASP A 132 -0.10 -14.80 -6.02
C ASP A 132 -0.80 -15.18 -4.70
N PRO A 133 -1.95 -14.55 -4.37
CA PRO A 133 -2.70 -14.86 -3.17
C PRO A 133 -3.24 -16.30 -3.16
N PHE A 134 -3.51 -16.91 -4.32
CA PHE A 134 -4.01 -18.28 -4.43
C PHE A 134 -2.94 -19.34 -4.11
N ILE A 135 -1.65 -19.03 -4.35
CA ILE A 135 -0.55 -19.93 -3.97
C ILE A 135 -0.39 -19.98 -2.44
N ALA A 136 -0.66 -18.86 -1.75
CA ALA A 136 -0.63 -18.83 -0.29
C ALA A 136 -1.81 -19.61 0.32
N SER A 137 -3.02 -19.49 -0.25
CA SER A 137 -4.18 -20.26 0.20
C SER A 137 -4.10 -21.75 -0.15
N HIS A 138 -3.47 -22.11 -1.27
CA HIS A 138 -3.26 -23.52 -1.65
C HIS A 138 -2.27 -24.26 -0.75
N LYS A 139 -1.32 -23.57 -0.09
CA LYS A 139 -0.49 -24.22 0.95
C LYS A 139 -1.34 -24.68 2.13
N ASN A 140 -2.30 -23.86 2.56
CA ASN A 140 -3.31 -24.26 3.55
C ASN A 140 -4.22 -25.36 3.00
N TYR A 141 -4.62 -25.32 1.72
CA TYR A 141 -5.45 -26.36 1.12
C TYR A 141 -4.75 -27.73 1.05
N ILE A 142 -3.46 -27.75 0.70
CA ILE A 142 -2.66 -28.99 0.60
C ILE A 142 -2.34 -29.55 2.01
N GLU A 143 -2.16 -28.70 3.03
CA GLU A 143 -2.07 -29.14 4.42
C GLU A 143 -3.39 -29.77 4.89
N VAL A 144 -4.54 -29.19 4.53
CA VAL A 144 -5.87 -29.76 4.83
C VAL A 144 -6.11 -31.11 4.12
N LEU A 145 -5.51 -31.34 2.95
CA LEU A 145 -5.63 -32.64 2.25
C LEU A 145 -4.73 -33.75 2.83
N ARG A 146 -3.82 -33.45 3.76
CA ARG A 146 -2.96 -34.45 4.41
C ARG A 146 -3.55 -34.97 5.73
N ASP A 147 -4.45 -34.21 6.35
CA ASP A 147 -5.14 -34.59 7.57
C ASP A 147 -6.58 -34.97 7.23
N GLY A 148 -6.79 -36.24 6.87
CA GLY A 148 -8.13 -36.75 6.63
C GLY A 148 -8.94 -36.79 7.92
N GLU A 149 -9.94 -35.92 8.06
CA GLU A 149 -11.26 -36.24 8.63
C GLU A 149 -12.22 -35.03 8.58
N ASN A 150 -13.43 -35.31 8.08
CA ASN A 150 -14.68 -34.55 8.14
C ASN A 150 -14.68 -33.25 8.97
N LYS A 151 -14.71 -32.11 8.27
CA LYS A 151 -15.38 -30.90 8.77
C LYS A 151 -16.36 -30.38 7.74
N SER A 152 -17.59 -30.26 8.23
CA SER A 152 -18.77 -29.68 7.61
C SER A 152 -18.47 -28.48 6.72
N ASP A 153 -19.15 -28.46 5.58
CA ASP A 153 -19.39 -27.29 4.75
C ASP A 153 -20.12 -26.19 5.56
N ASP A 154 -19.39 -25.46 6.39
CA ASP A 154 -19.80 -24.17 6.94
C ASP A 154 -18.54 -23.47 7.47
N ASP A 155 -17.92 -22.65 6.62
CA ASP A 155 -17.07 -21.49 6.96
C ASP A 155 -16.25 -21.05 5.73
N ASN A 156 -16.91 -20.44 4.75
CA ASN A 156 -16.25 -19.60 3.73
C ASN A 156 -15.77 -18.26 4.32
N ASN A 157 -15.43 -18.21 5.61
CA ASN A 157 -15.00 -17.01 6.30
C ASN A 157 -13.52 -17.08 6.67
N VAL A 158 -12.65 -17.15 5.66
CA VAL A 158 -11.29 -16.64 5.83
C VAL A 158 -11.39 -15.11 5.77
N SER A 159 -12.00 -14.49 6.78
CA SER A 159 -11.79 -13.07 7.08
C SER A 159 -10.36 -12.94 7.57
N GLN A 160 -9.43 -12.93 6.61
CA GLN A 160 -8.05 -12.66 6.93
C GLN A 160 -7.94 -11.14 7.05
N ASP A 161 -8.30 -10.62 8.23
CA ASP A 161 -8.28 -9.19 8.55
C ASP A 161 -6.88 -8.63 8.25
N CYS A 162 -6.78 -7.99 7.09
CA CYS A 162 -5.66 -7.19 6.66
C CYS A 162 -6.12 -5.75 6.57
N TYR A 163 -5.19 -4.81 6.61
CA TYR A 163 -5.56 -3.41 6.44
C TYR A 163 -5.33 -2.92 5.02
N GLU A 164 -6.24 -2.07 4.56
CA GLU A 164 -6.09 -1.32 3.32
C GLU A 164 -5.77 0.15 3.63
N ARG A 165 -5.52 0.91 2.56
CA ARG A 165 -5.32 2.35 2.63
C ARG A 165 -6.46 3.07 3.38
N CYS A 166 -7.70 2.65 3.15
CA CYS A 166 -8.87 3.31 3.74
C CYS A 166 -8.85 3.24 5.29
N HIS A 167 -8.27 2.19 5.86
CA HIS A 167 -8.14 2.04 7.32
C HIS A 167 -7.10 2.98 7.92
N LEU A 168 -6.11 3.42 7.13
CA LEU A 168 -5.15 4.46 7.55
C LEU A 168 -5.77 5.87 7.43
N GLU A 169 -6.67 6.05 6.46
CA GLU A 169 -7.37 7.31 6.21
C GLU A 169 -8.56 7.54 7.16
N SER A 170 -9.23 6.49 7.63
CA SER A 170 -10.25 6.63 8.68
C SER A 170 -9.67 7.10 10.02
N GLN A 171 -8.41 6.75 10.31
CA GLN A 171 -7.66 7.32 11.44
C GLN A 171 -7.32 8.81 11.23
N LEU A 172 -7.28 9.32 9.99
CA LEU A 172 -7.17 10.77 9.72
C LEU A 172 -8.50 11.51 9.98
N ALA A 173 -9.63 10.80 9.99
CA ALA A 173 -10.97 11.37 10.10
C ALA A 173 -11.59 11.27 11.52
N ALA A 174 -10.96 10.52 12.44
CA ALA A 174 -11.36 10.26 13.81
C ALA A 174 -12.77 9.65 14.01
N SER A 175 -12.80 8.51 14.69
CA SER A 175 -13.95 7.82 15.29
C SER A 175 -15.03 7.26 14.34
N GLN A 176 -15.19 5.93 14.38
CA GLN A 176 -16.29 5.12 13.82
C GLN A 176 -16.20 4.80 12.32
N SER A 177 -15.65 3.62 12.00
CA SER A 177 -16.19 2.77 10.92
C SER A 177 -15.57 1.38 10.99
N THR A 178 -16.29 0.42 11.57
CA THR A 178 -16.11 -1.03 11.38
C THR A 178 -16.76 -1.52 10.09
N THR A 179 -17.18 -0.61 9.21
CA THR A 179 -17.63 -0.93 7.84
C THR A 179 -16.43 -0.95 6.90
N GLY A 180 -16.31 -2.02 6.11
CA GLY A 180 -15.21 -2.25 5.17
C GLY A 180 -15.02 -1.13 4.14
N CYS A 181 -13.91 -1.20 3.41
CA CYS A 181 -13.45 -0.15 2.47
C CYS A 181 -14.38 0.15 1.27
N ASP A 182 -15.60 -0.39 1.24
CA ASP A 182 -16.58 -0.23 0.16
C ASP A 182 -17.28 1.14 0.16
N SER A 183 -16.94 2.03 1.09
CA SER A 183 -17.51 3.38 1.18
C SER A 183 -16.52 4.48 0.75
N ILE A 184 -15.97 4.38 -0.47
CA ILE A 184 -15.39 5.56 -1.15
C ILE A 184 -16.34 5.93 -2.29
N PRO A 185 -16.87 7.17 -2.34
CA PRO A 185 -17.66 7.61 -3.48
C PRO A 185 -16.75 7.57 -4.70
N SER A 186 -17.19 6.81 -5.73
CA SER A 186 -16.60 6.86 -7.05
C SER A 186 -16.39 8.33 -7.41
N GLN A 187 -15.14 8.75 -7.53
CA GLN A 187 -14.83 10.06 -8.07
C GLN A 187 -15.54 10.14 -9.42
N ASN A 188 -16.55 11.02 -9.49
CA ASN A 188 -17.29 11.30 -10.70
C ASN A 188 -16.29 11.46 -11.84
N PHE A 189 -16.29 10.49 -12.76
CA PHE A 189 -15.82 10.70 -14.11
C PHE A 189 -16.75 11.74 -14.75
N LEU A 190 -16.52 13.01 -14.43
CA LEU A 190 -16.96 14.10 -15.27
C LEU A 190 -16.05 14.08 -16.50
N SER A 191 -16.48 13.27 -17.46
CA SER A 191 -16.24 13.49 -18.87
C SER A 191 -16.52 14.96 -19.16
N SER A 192 -15.46 15.74 -19.31
CA SER A 192 -15.55 17.02 -20.01
C SER A 192 -14.91 16.84 -21.37
N SER A 193 -15.64 16.15 -22.23
CA SER A 193 -15.55 16.40 -23.67
C SER A 193 -16.00 17.85 -23.91
N LYS A 194 -15.06 18.79 -23.90
CA LYS A 194 -15.24 20.05 -24.63
C LYS A 194 -14.69 19.85 -26.04
N HIS A 195 -15.55 19.33 -26.90
CA HIS A 195 -15.52 19.66 -28.32
C HIS A 195 -15.57 21.18 -28.43
N ARG A 196 -14.44 21.80 -28.79
CA ARG A 196 -14.45 23.16 -29.31
C ARG A 196 -14.67 23.03 -30.81
N ILE A 197 -15.93 23.17 -31.21
CA ILE A 197 -16.31 23.48 -32.59
C ILE A 197 -15.58 24.78 -32.94
N LYS A 198 -14.65 24.72 -33.91
CA LYS A 198 -14.10 25.90 -34.59
C LYS A 198 -15.14 26.31 -35.62
N ASP A 199 -15.78 27.45 -35.42
CA ASP A 199 -16.53 28.11 -36.49
C ASP A 199 -15.60 28.53 -37.64
N PRO A 200 -16.05 28.41 -38.90
CA PRO A 200 -15.27 28.73 -40.08
C PRO A 200 -15.52 30.19 -40.47
N SER A 201 -14.56 31.08 -40.20
CA SER A 201 -14.51 32.37 -40.88
C SER A 201 -13.13 32.99 -40.75
N GLN A 202 -12.28 32.72 -41.74
CA GLN A 202 -11.33 33.66 -42.34
C GLN A 202 -10.57 32.93 -43.45
N ALA A 203 -11.19 32.93 -44.63
CA ALA A 203 -10.50 32.81 -45.90
C ALA A 203 -10.57 34.20 -46.56
N VAL A 204 -9.43 34.88 -46.60
CA VAL A 204 -9.06 35.87 -47.61
C VAL A 204 -7.59 35.63 -47.92
#